data_AF-A0A2V8ENI0-F1
#
_entry.id   AF-A0A2V8ENI0-F1
#
_cell.length_a   1.000
_cell.length_b   1.000
_cell.length_c   1.000
_cell.angle_alpha   90.00
_cell.angle_beta   90.00
_cell.angle_gamma   90.00
#
_symmetry.space_group_name_H-M   'P 1'
#
loop_
_entity.id
_entity.type
_entity.pdbx_description
1 polymer ?
#
loop_
_entity_poly.entity_id
_entity_poly.type
_entity_poly.pdbx_seq_one_letter_code
_entity_poly.pdbx_strand_id
1 'polypeptide(L)'
;MRTIAVVNQKGGCGKTTTSINLAAFLALEGQKTLVVDMDPQGHSTLGLLTSSTPSCKTMYDVFVQHVNGRETKLLDIIRSVHTNLDVAPADILLSAVPEQLAGLPSREGVLAEILDEVRDRYDCIIVDCPPHVGLLTFNALTACREAIVPVDPSFFSLHGLGKLLETFDVVARKTGHDIAVRALITLYSGRSQFAREVVEEIRKHLAGRHFNTVIRYSVKLAEAASHGLPIAGYCHRCTGFEDYEALAAEVLQMEPAPSLSDTVSDFACEQGDFLHPSAPMMTPDGVVFALEAPGARRVQLVGDFNGWMLDGNELTPVGMVWTSVLKLPPGRYRYRYVIDGTRCSDPLNREVEAS
;
A
#
# COMPACT_ATOMS: atom_id res chain seq x y z
N MET A 1 8.95 22.79 4.95
CA MET A 1 8.46 21.78 4.00
C MET A 1 8.40 20.41 4.64
N ARG A 2 7.20 19.82 4.69
CA ARG A 2 6.93 18.43 5.05
C ARG A 2 6.79 17.60 3.78
N THR A 3 7.39 16.41 3.71
CA THR A 3 7.35 15.53 2.53
C THR A 3 6.79 14.17 2.91
N ILE A 4 5.70 13.77 2.26
CA ILE A 4 4.94 12.57 2.57
C ILE A 4 4.79 11.70 1.32
N ALA A 5 5.33 10.49 1.33
CA ALA A 5 5.10 9.49 0.30
C ALA A 5 3.80 8.72 0.59
N VAL A 6 2.94 8.51 -0.40
CA VAL A 6 1.79 7.62 -0.29
C VAL A 6 2.09 6.34 -1.07
N VAL A 7 2.32 5.24 -0.34
CA VAL A 7 2.98 4.05 -0.90
C VAL A 7 2.36 2.75 -0.42
N ASN A 8 2.19 1.81 -1.35
CA ASN A 8 1.76 0.42 -1.10
C ASN A 8 1.91 -0.39 -2.40
N GLN A 9 2.44 -1.62 -2.31
CA GLN A 9 2.54 -2.59 -3.40
C GLN A 9 1.17 -3.10 -3.89
N LYS A 10 0.11 -2.96 -3.09
CA LYS A 10 -1.24 -3.37 -3.51
C LYS A 10 -1.85 -2.33 -4.43
N GLY A 11 -2.32 -2.75 -5.60
CA GLY A 11 -3.18 -1.94 -6.47
C GLY A 11 -4.55 -1.71 -5.82
N GLY A 12 -5.14 -0.53 -6.00
CA GLY A 12 -6.52 -0.25 -5.55
C GLY A 12 -6.72 -0.04 -4.04
N CYS A 13 -5.66 0.07 -3.22
CA CYS A 13 -5.78 0.36 -1.78
C CYS A 13 -6.06 1.83 -1.43
N GLY A 14 -6.25 2.70 -2.44
CA GLY A 14 -6.57 4.12 -2.22
C GLY A 14 -5.36 5.05 -2.12
N LYS A 15 -4.20 4.71 -2.70
CA LYS A 15 -3.02 5.60 -2.80
C LYS A 15 -3.35 6.95 -3.43
N THR A 16 -3.65 6.95 -4.73
CA THR A 16 -3.98 8.17 -5.48
C THR A 16 -5.17 8.92 -4.88
N THR A 17 -6.22 8.21 -4.44
CA THR A 17 -7.35 8.84 -3.74
C THR A 17 -6.89 9.57 -2.47
N THR A 18 -5.99 8.97 -1.70
CA THR A 18 -5.41 9.61 -0.51
C THR A 18 -4.53 10.78 -0.88
N SER A 19 -3.64 10.62 -1.88
CA SER A 19 -2.74 11.67 -2.35
C SER A 19 -3.50 12.93 -2.76
N ILE A 20 -4.53 12.77 -3.61
CA ILE A 20 -5.40 13.86 -4.08
C ILE A 20 -6.15 14.52 -2.92
N ASN A 21 -6.86 13.73 -2.11
CA ASN A 21 -7.80 14.29 -1.15
C ASN A 21 -7.10 14.86 0.08
N LEU A 22 -6.05 14.19 0.59
CA LEU A 22 -5.23 14.75 1.66
C LEU A 22 -4.64 16.10 1.24
N ALA A 23 -4.07 16.17 0.04
CA ALA A 23 -3.50 17.42 -0.46
C ALA A 23 -4.55 18.53 -0.60
N ALA A 24 -5.74 18.21 -1.09
CA ALA A 24 -6.83 19.17 -1.21
C ALA A 24 -7.28 19.72 0.14
N PHE A 25 -7.41 18.88 1.17
CA PHE A 25 -7.79 19.35 2.51
C PHE A 25 -6.66 20.12 3.20
N LEU A 26 -5.40 19.74 3.03
CA LEU A 26 -4.27 20.55 3.51
C LEU A 26 -4.26 21.95 2.88
N ALA A 27 -4.56 22.04 1.57
CA ALA A 27 -4.70 23.32 0.87
C ALA A 27 -5.86 24.18 1.40
N LEU A 28 -6.99 23.55 1.75
CA LEU A 28 -8.14 24.23 2.39
C LEU A 28 -7.80 24.76 3.78
N GLU A 29 -6.94 24.06 4.52
CA GLU A 29 -6.36 24.51 5.80
C GLU A 29 -5.22 25.54 5.62
N GLY A 30 -5.03 26.05 4.40
CA GLY A 30 -4.09 27.14 4.09
C GLY A 30 -2.65 26.71 3.81
N GLN A 31 -2.35 25.40 3.77
CA GLN A 31 -1.02 24.90 3.42
C GLN A 31 -0.77 24.99 1.92
N LYS A 32 0.35 25.58 1.50
CA LYS A 32 0.80 25.48 0.10
C LYS A 32 1.22 24.04 -0.18
N THR A 33 0.41 23.33 -0.94
CA THR A 33 0.54 21.89 -1.14
C THR A 33 0.85 21.55 -2.59
N LEU A 34 1.84 20.69 -2.79
CA LEU A 34 2.19 20.12 -4.10
C LEU A 34 1.94 18.61 -4.10
N VAL A 35 1.17 18.12 -5.08
CA VAL A 35 1.11 16.69 -5.40
C VAL A 35 2.14 16.37 -6.47
N VAL A 36 3.03 15.42 -6.23
CA VAL A 36 3.98 14.92 -7.22
C VAL A 36 3.53 13.53 -7.63
N ASP A 37 3.06 13.41 -8.87
CA ASP A 37 2.65 12.13 -9.42
C ASP A 37 3.89 11.34 -9.86
N MET A 38 4.14 10.20 -9.23
CA MET A 38 5.26 9.30 -9.55
C MET A 38 4.78 7.98 -10.15
N ASP A 39 3.48 7.85 -10.43
CA ASP A 39 2.93 6.68 -11.11
C ASP A 39 2.87 6.94 -12.63
N PRO A 40 3.51 6.12 -13.48
CA PRO A 40 3.39 6.24 -14.93
C PRO A 40 1.94 6.16 -15.45
N GLN A 41 0.98 5.65 -14.66
CA GLN A 41 -0.44 5.71 -15.00
C GLN A 41 -1.03 7.13 -14.92
N GLY A 42 -0.37 8.07 -14.22
CA GLY A 42 -0.78 9.46 -14.16
C GLY A 42 -2.13 9.68 -13.49
N HIS A 43 -2.55 8.81 -12.55
CA HIS A 43 -3.89 8.88 -11.97
C HIS A 43 -4.09 10.14 -11.11
N SER A 44 -3.06 10.63 -10.43
CA SER A 44 -3.15 11.87 -9.66
C SER A 44 -3.25 13.07 -10.60
N THR A 45 -2.48 13.02 -11.69
CA THR A 45 -2.52 14.00 -12.78
C THR A 45 -3.91 14.08 -13.39
N LEU A 46 -4.47 12.94 -13.82
CA LEU A 46 -5.81 12.86 -14.39
C LEU A 46 -6.87 13.29 -13.39
N GLY A 47 -6.73 12.92 -12.11
CA GLY A 47 -7.67 13.26 -11.05
C GLY A 47 -7.69 14.74 -10.64
N LEU A 48 -6.69 15.53 -11.05
CA LEU A 48 -6.56 16.95 -10.70
C LEU A 48 -6.62 17.91 -11.90
N LEU A 49 -6.32 17.44 -13.12
CA LEU A 49 -6.12 18.31 -14.30
C LEU A 49 -7.14 18.13 -15.43
N THR A 50 -8.34 17.59 -15.17
CA THR A 50 -9.35 17.27 -16.22
C THR A 50 -9.78 18.43 -17.11
N SER A 51 -9.68 19.67 -16.63
CA SER A 51 -10.08 20.88 -17.37
C SER A 51 -8.92 21.63 -18.01
N SER A 52 -7.68 21.16 -17.84
CA SER A 52 -6.48 21.84 -18.32
C SER A 52 -5.92 21.20 -19.59
N THR A 53 -5.32 22.02 -20.46
CA THR A 53 -4.57 21.52 -21.62
C THR A 53 -3.38 20.69 -21.14
N PRO A 54 -3.15 19.47 -21.70
CA PRO A 54 -2.00 18.65 -21.34
C PRO A 54 -0.71 19.45 -21.49
N SER A 55 0.11 19.44 -20.45
CA SER A 55 1.49 19.91 -20.56
C SER A 55 2.24 19.03 -21.55
N CYS A 56 3.05 19.62 -22.44
CA CYS A 56 3.97 18.84 -23.27
C CYS A 56 5.11 18.21 -22.45
N LYS A 57 5.31 18.63 -21.18
CA LYS A 57 6.37 18.13 -20.30
C LYS A 57 5.82 17.62 -18.97
N THR A 58 6.37 16.53 -18.47
CA THR A 58 5.95 15.85 -17.23
C THR A 58 7.15 15.53 -16.34
N MET A 59 6.92 14.83 -15.22
CA MET A 59 7.98 14.32 -14.35
C MET A 59 9.03 13.53 -15.13
N TYR A 60 8.65 12.81 -16.20
CA TYR A 60 9.60 12.12 -17.07
C TYR A 60 10.69 13.07 -17.61
N ASP A 61 10.28 14.23 -18.15
CA ASP A 61 11.22 15.22 -18.69
C ASP A 61 12.17 15.74 -17.61
N VAL A 62 11.65 16.02 -16.41
CA VAL A 62 12.46 16.50 -15.28
C VAL A 62 13.50 15.45 -14.91
N PHE A 63 13.13 14.18 -14.75
CA PHE A 63 14.07 13.10 -14.44
C PHE A 63 15.15 12.93 -15.50
N VAL A 64 14.77 12.85 -16.78
CA VAL A 64 15.72 12.63 -17.88
C VAL A 64 16.63 13.84 -18.07
N GLN A 65 16.11 15.05 -17.91
CA GLN A 65 16.89 16.27 -18.14
C GLN A 65 17.80 16.62 -16.97
N HIS A 66 17.38 16.32 -15.74
CA HIS A 66 18.23 16.43 -14.54
C HIS A 66 19.54 15.66 -14.71
N VAL A 67 19.44 14.42 -15.22
CA VAL A 67 20.60 13.56 -15.50
C VAL A 67 21.45 14.08 -16.64
N ASN A 68 20.83 14.64 -17.67
CA ASN A 68 21.51 15.09 -18.89
C ASN A 68 22.01 16.55 -18.81
N GLY A 69 21.85 17.23 -17.66
CA GLY A 69 22.28 18.62 -17.46
C GLY A 69 21.51 19.67 -18.29
N ARG A 70 20.23 19.42 -18.59
CA ARG A 70 19.37 20.34 -19.36
C ARG A 70 18.46 21.18 -18.45
N GLU A 71 17.81 22.19 -19.03
CA GLU A 71 17.17 23.29 -18.29
C GLU A 71 15.76 23.01 -17.71
N THR A 72 15.06 21.92 -18.09
CA THR A 72 13.70 21.72 -17.56
C THR A 72 13.74 21.42 -16.07
N LYS A 73 13.22 22.36 -15.29
CA LYS A 73 13.11 22.28 -13.83
C LYS A 73 11.74 21.80 -13.43
N LEU A 74 11.60 21.38 -12.17
CA LEU A 74 10.30 21.00 -11.60
C LEU A 74 9.27 22.13 -11.75
N LEU A 75 9.71 23.38 -11.58
CA LEU A 75 8.86 24.56 -11.71
C LEU A 75 8.21 24.75 -13.09
N ASP A 76 8.82 24.21 -14.16
CA ASP A 76 8.31 24.38 -15.51
C ASP A 76 7.10 23.48 -15.80
N ILE A 77 7.00 22.38 -15.07
CA ILE A 77 5.95 21.36 -15.25
C ILE A 77 4.82 21.50 -14.24
N ILE A 78 5.05 22.18 -13.11
CA ILE A 78 4.02 22.38 -12.09
C ILE A 78 2.80 23.10 -12.69
N ARG A 79 1.62 22.61 -12.34
CA ARG A 79 0.32 23.16 -12.75
C ARG A 79 -0.51 23.49 -11.52
N SER A 80 -1.14 24.66 -11.56
CA SER A 80 -2.08 25.03 -10.50
C SER A 80 -3.41 24.34 -10.71
N VAL A 81 -3.91 23.71 -9.65
CA VAL A 81 -5.21 23.04 -9.62
C VAL A 81 -6.23 23.99 -9.01
N HIS A 82 -5.95 24.47 -7.80
CA HIS A 82 -6.76 25.40 -7.02
C HIS A 82 -5.86 26.27 -6.14
N THR A 83 -6.45 27.20 -5.38
CA THR A 83 -5.71 27.98 -4.40
C THR A 83 -4.97 27.06 -3.43
N ASN A 84 -3.66 27.29 -3.28
CA ASN A 84 -2.74 26.50 -2.45
C ASN A 84 -2.59 25.01 -2.83
N LEU A 85 -3.11 24.58 -3.99
CA LEU A 85 -2.95 23.21 -4.47
C LEU A 85 -2.40 23.20 -5.90
N ASP A 86 -1.19 22.68 -6.03
CA ASP A 86 -0.53 22.49 -7.31
C ASP A 86 -0.20 21.00 -7.53
N VAL A 87 0.08 20.62 -8.77
CA VAL A 87 0.46 19.25 -9.16
C VAL A 87 1.65 19.26 -10.13
N ALA A 88 2.60 18.35 -9.91
CA ALA A 88 3.65 17.99 -10.86
C ALA A 88 3.20 16.71 -11.61
N PRO A 89 2.83 16.82 -12.89
CA PRO A 89 2.14 15.76 -13.62
C PRO A 89 3.07 14.62 -14.06
N ALA A 90 2.52 13.41 -14.17
CA ALA A 90 3.16 12.23 -14.75
C ALA A 90 2.45 11.78 -16.03
N ASP A 91 3.17 11.00 -16.82
CA ASP A 91 2.65 10.26 -17.97
C ASP A 91 3.32 8.88 -18.08
N ILE A 92 2.90 8.12 -19.09
CA ILE A 92 3.39 6.77 -19.35
C ILE A 92 4.89 6.70 -19.62
N LEU A 93 5.53 7.80 -20.08
CA LEU A 93 6.97 7.83 -20.35
C LEU A 93 7.79 7.73 -19.07
N LEU A 94 7.22 8.09 -17.91
CA LEU A 94 7.87 7.92 -16.61
C LEU A 94 8.30 6.46 -16.35
N SER A 95 7.65 5.49 -17.00
CA SER A 95 8.05 4.07 -16.96
C SER A 95 9.44 3.78 -17.54
N ALA A 96 9.99 4.67 -18.37
CA ALA A 96 11.32 4.55 -18.94
C ALA A 96 12.43 5.11 -18.03
N VAL A 97 12.10 5.91 -17.02
CA VAL A 97 13.09 6.51 -16.10
C VAL A 97 14.02 5.47 -15.45
N PRO A 98 13.55 4.29 -14.99
CA PRO A 98 14.45 3.29 -14.42
C PRO A 98 15.59 2.84 -15.35
N GLU A 99 15.32 2.76 -16.66
CA GLU A 99 16.33 2.44 -17.66
C GLU A 99 17.27 3.62 -17.88
N GLN A 100 16.74 4.85 -17.93
CA GLN A 100 17.55 6.07 -18.10
C GLN A 100 18.50 6.32 -16.92
N LEU A 101 18.10 5.92 -15.71
CA LEU A 101 18.92 6.03 -14.51
C LEU A 101 19.83 4.81 -14.27
N ALA A 102 19.85 3.83 -15.19
CA ALA A 102 20.65 2.64 -15.02
C ALA A 102 22.15 2.97 -15.02
N GLY A 103 22.88 2.43 -14.04
CA GLY A 103 24.33 2.63 -13.92
C GLY A 103 24.77 3.96 -13.31
N LEU A 104 23.84 4.90 -13.07
CA LEU A 104 24.16 6.15 -12.37
C LEU A 104 24.38 5.88 -10.87
N PRO A 105 25.40 6.50 -10.25
CA PRO A 105 25.53 6.51 -8.81
C PRO A 105 24.34 7.26 -8.19
N SER A 106 23.91 6.85 -7.00
CA SER A 106 22.84 7.51 -6.24
C SER A 106 21.52 7.72 -6.99
N ARG A 107 21.20 6.86 -7.96
CA ARG A 107 19.96 6.94 -8.76
C ARG A 107 18.66 6.87 -7.96
N GLU A 108 18.73 6.38 -6.73
CA GLU A 108 17.61 6.37 -5.78
C GLU A 108 17.35 7.75 -5.15
N GLY A 109 18.25 8.73 -5.29
CA GLY A 109 18.16 10.06 -4.68
C GLY A 109 17.77 11.19 -5.64
N VAL A 110 17.50 10.90 -6.91
CA VAL A 110 17.25 11.92 -7.95
C VAL A 110 16.03 12.78 -7.61
N LEU A 111 14.94 12.18 -7.12
CA LEU A 111 13.76 12.95 -6.72
C LEU A 111 14.05 13.89 -5.54
N ALA A 112 14.92 13.49 -4.61
CA ALA A 112 15.27 14.34 -3.46
C ALA A 112 15.96 15.62 -3.91
N GLU A 113 16.84 15.52 -4.92
CA GLU A 113 17.50 16.67 -5.54
C GLU A 113 16.49 17.56 -6.28
N ILE A 114 15.58 16.95 -7.05
CA ILE A 114 14.52 17.67 -7.79
C ILE A 114 13.59 18.44 -6.84
N LEU A 115 13.16 17.83 -5.72
CA LEU A 115 12.27 18.49 -4.75
C LEU A 115 12.97 19.61 -3.97
N ASP A 116 14.30 19.60 -3.90
CA ASP A 116 15.05 20.63 -3.20
C ASP A 116 14.86 22.02 -3.83
N GLU A 117 14.69 22.07 -5.15
CA GLU A 117 14.47 23.31 -5.92
C GLU A 117 13.20 24.07 -5.51
N VAL A 118 12.22 23.38 -4.93
CA VAL A 118 10.91 23.94 -4.56
C VAL A 118 10.68 23.97 -3.06
N ARG A 119 11.72 23.70 -2.26
CA ARG A 119 11.65 23.59 -0.80
C ARG A 119 11.01 24.80 -0.13
N ASP A 120 11.29 26.00 -0.62
CA ASP A 120 10.82 27.25 -0.02
C ASP A 120 9.44 27.71 -0.54
N ARG A 121 8.82 26.95 -1.46
CA ARG A 121 7.53 27.31 -2.06
C ARG A 121 6.34 26.58 -1.47
N TYR A 122 6.56 25.38 -0.92
CA TYR A 122 5.51 24.51 -0.43
C TYR A 122 5.71 24.16 1.04
N ASP A 123 4.61 24.22 1.78
CA ASP A 123 4.55 23.80 3.17
C ASP A 123 4.51 22.27 3.23
N CYS A 124 3.79 21.64 2.30
CA CYS A 124 3.65 20.18 2.21
C CYS A 124 3.79 19.68 0.76
N ILE A 125 4.53 18.59 0.56
CA ILE A 125 4.60 17.84 -0.70
C ILE A 125 4.11 16.42 -0.45
N ILE A 126 3.13 15.99 -1.26
CA ILE A 126 2.59 14.63 -1.27
C ILE A 126 3.08 13.91 -2.52
N VAL A 127 3.75 12.78 -2.37
CA VAL A 127 4.28 11.99 -3.50
C VAL A 127 3.43 10.73 -3.71
N ASP A 128 2.70 10.65 -4.82
CA ASP A 128 1.84 9.51 -5.17
C ASP A 128 2.66 8.41 -5.84
N CYS A 129 2.88 7.28 -5.15
CA CYS A 129 3.78 6.25 -5.62
C CYS A 129 3.09 5.19 -6.49
N PRO A 130 3.80 4.59 -7.46
CA PRO A 130 3.26 3.51 -8.28
C PRO A 130 2.95 2.26 -7.42
N PRO A 131 2.10 1.33 -7.90
CA PRO A 131 1.74 0.12 -7.17
C PRO A 131 2.85 -0.94 -7.12
N HIS A 132 4.07 -0.62 -7.53
CA HIS A 132 5.20 -1.54 -7.53
C HIS A 132 6.35 -0.95 -6.72
N VAL A 133 7.05 -1.78 -5.94
CA VAL A 133 8.31 -1.39 -5.32
C VAL A 133 9.41 -1.52 -6.36
N GLY A 134 9.92 -0.39 -6.81
CA GLY A 134 11.01 -0.27 -7.77
C GLY A 134 11.70 1.08 -7.63
N LEU A 135 12.48 1.48 -8.64
CA LEU A 135 13.31 2.68 -8.57
C LEU A 135 12.52 3.97 -8.32
N LEU A 136 11.33 4.12 -8.91
CA LEU A 136 10.46 5.29 -8.71
C LEU A 136 9.99 5.39 -7.25
N THR A 137 9.59 4.25 -6.67
CA THR A 137 9.20 4.16 -5.26
C THR A 137 10.39 4.43 -4.34
N PHE A 138 11.59 3.93 -4.66
CA PHE A 138 12.80 4.24 -3.89
C PHE A 138 13.16 5.72 -3.94
N ASN A 139 12.96 6.36 -5.09
CA ASN A 139 13.10 7.82 -5.22
C ASN A 139 12.10 8.57 -4.33
N ALA A 140 10.83 8.17 -4.32
CA ALA A 140 9.84 8.74 -3.43
C ALA A 140 10.21 8.59 -1.95
N LEU A 141 10.64 7.40 -1.53
CA LEU A 141 11.03 7.11 -0.14
C LEU A 141 12.28 7.87 0.28
N THR A 142 13.26 8.03 -0.61
CA THR A 142 14.50 8.78 -0.32
C THR A 142 14.24 10.29 -0.26
N ALA A 143 13.24 10.79 -1.00
CA ALA A 143 12.86 12.20 -1.00
C ALA A 143 11.91 12.59 0.16
N CYS A 144 11.22 11.62 0.76
CA CYS A 144 10.19 11.88 1.77
C CYS A 144 10.64 11.53 3.18
N ARG A 145 10.29 12.36 4.17
CA ARG A 145 10.54 12.05 5.60
C ARG A 145 9.46 11.19 6.22
N GLU A 146 8.27 11.20 5.62
CA GLU A 146 7.12 10.45 6.10
C GLU A 146 6.55 9.58 4.98
N ALA A 147 5.94 8.46 5.36
CA ALA A 147 5.18 7.61 4.47
C ALA A 147 3.82 7.27 5.07
N ILE A 148 2.78 7.50 4.28
CA ILE A 148 1.44 6.98 4.52
C ILE A 148 1.31 5.68 3.72
N VAL A 149 0.91 4.62 4.40
CA VAL A 149 0.61 3.32 3.78
C VAL A 149 -0.89 3.09 3.83
N PRO A 150 -1.64 3.32 2.74
CA PRO A 150 -3.06 3.00 2.67
C PRO A 150 -3.26 1.49 2.70
N VAL A 151 -4.06 0.98 3.64
CA VAL A 151 -4.29 -0.45 3.87
C VAL A 151 -5.80 -0.71 3.94
N ASP A 152 -6.32 -1.55 3.05
CA ASP A 152 -7.71 -2.01 3.15
C ASP A 152 -7.84 -3.15 4.18
N PRO A 153 -8.96 -3.31 4.89
CA PRO A 153 -9.14 -4.33 5.92
C PRO A 153 -9.44 -5.72 5.31
N SER A 154 -8.50 -6.24 4.51
CA SER A 154 -8.57 -7.58 3.89
C SER A 154 -7.55 -8.52 4.52
N PHE A 155 -7.77 -9.84 4.37
CA PHE A 155 -6.89 -10.87 4.92
C PHE A 155 -5.43 -10.69 4.50
N PHE A 156 -5.17 -10.38 3.23
CA PHE A 156 -3.81 -10.23 2.69
C PHE A 156 -3.11 -8.91 3.07
N SER A 157 -3.83 -7.99 3.70
CA SER A 157 -3.33 -6.64 3.94
C SER A 157 -2.26 -6.56 5.03
N LEU A 158 -2.35 -7.39 6.07
CA LEU A 158 -1.31 -7.51 7.11
C LEU A 158 0.00 -8.02 6.53
N HIS A 159 -0.06 -9.07 5.70
CA HIS A 159 1.11 -9.62 5.01
C HIS A 159 1.75 -8.61 4.05
N GLY A 160 0.92 -7.92 3.27
CA GLY A 160 1.37 -6.87 2.36
C GLY A 160 2.06 -5.73 3.11
N LEU A 161 1.55 -5.35 4.27
CA LEU A 161 2.14 -4.32 5.13
C LEU A 161 3.49 -4.77 5.69
N GLY A 162 3.61 -5.97 6.24
CA GLY A 162 4.88 -6.49 6.77
C GLY A 162 6.01 -6.48 5.73
N LYS A 163 5.75 -7.02 4.54
CA LYS A 163 6.71 -6.99 3.42
C LYS A 163 7.09 -5.59 2.97
N LEU A 164 6.14 -4.65 3.03
CA LEU A 164 6.39 -3.26 2.68
C LEU A 164 7.32 -2.60 3.71
N LEU A 165 7.11 -2.86 5.00
CA LEU A 165 7.98 -2.37 6.07
C LEU A 165 9.40 -2.94 5.95
N GLU A 166 9.55 -4.26 5.72
CA GLU A 166 10.85 -4.89 5.45
C GLU A 166 11.58 -4.22 4.26
N THR A 167 10.82 -3.86 3.22
CA THR A 167 11.35 -3.14 2.05
C THR A 167 11.88 -1.76 2.47
N PHE A 168 11.15 -1.03 3.30
CA PHE A 168 11.59 0.29 3.78
C PHE A 168 12.87 0.18 4.60
N ASP A 169 13.05 -0.87 5.41
CA ASP A 169 14.28 -1.08 6.17
C ASP A 169 15.49 -1.39 5.28
N VAL A 170 15.27 -2.08 4.16
CA VAL A 170 16.32 -2.27 3.15
C VAL A 170 16.69 -0.93 2.51
N VAL A 171 15.71 -0.10 2.17
CA VAL A 171 15.94 1.23 1.59
C VAL A 171 16.66 2.14 2.58
N ALA A 172 16.22 2.19 3.84
CA ALA A 172 16.81 2.99 4.89
C ALA A 172 18.29 2.61 5.11
N ARG A 173 18.60 1.30 5.19
CA ARG A 173 20.00 0.83 5.31
C ARG A 173 20.85 1.17 4.10
N LYS A 174 20.30 1.14 2.89
CA LYS A 174 21.03 1.40 1.65
C LYS A 174 21.30 2.90 1.45
N THR A 175 20.35 3.74 1.81
CA THR A 175 20.38 5.19 1.55
C THR A 175 20.86 5.99 2.76
N GLY A 176 20.83 5.42 3.96
CA GLY A 176 21.06 6.12 5.22
C GLY A 176 19.90 7.06 5.59
N HIS A 177 18.74 6.92 4.95
CA HIS A 177 17.58 7.80 5.12
C HIS A 177 16.43 7.06 5.82
N ASP A 178 16.13 7.48 7.05
CA ASP A 178 15.02 6.94 7.83
C ASP A 178 13.70 7.64 7.47
N ILE A 179 12.65 6.84 7.29
CA ILE A 179 11.31 7.31 6.97
C ILE A 179 10.32 6.99 8.09
N ALA A 180 9.53 7.97 8.51
CA ALA A 180 8.48 7.82 9.50
C ALA A 180 7.22 7.25 8.84
N VAL A 181 6.92 5.98 9.09
CA VAL A 181 5.81 5.27 8.44
C VAL A 181 4.57 5.25 9.33
N ARG A 182 3.41 5.51 8.74
CA ARG A 182 2.10 5.33 9.38
C ARG A 182 1.12 4.64 8.44
N ALA A 183 0.44 3.61 8.92
CA ALA A 183 -0.63 2.99 8.14
C ALA A 183 -1.94 3.77 8.27
N LEU A 184 -2.62 3.94 7.13
CA LEU A 184 -3.94 4.52 7.04
C LEU A 184 -4.93 3.44 6.62
N ILE A 185 -5.92 3.14 7.47
CA ILE A 185 -6.98 2.20 7.09
C ILE A 185 -7.87 2.87 6.04
N THR A 186 -8.04 2.23 4.88
CA THR A 186 -8.87 2.71 3.78
C THR A 186 -9.93 1.69 3.39
N LEU A 187 -10.91 2.12 2.57
CA LEU A 187 -12.00 1.27 2.06
C LEU A 187 -12.79 0.57 3.18
N TYR A 188 -12.87 1.19 4.36
CA TYR A 188 -13.47 0.57 5.53
C TYR A 188 -15.01 0.57 5.42
N SER A 189 -15.62 -0.61 5.44
CA SER A 189 -17.09 -0.73 5.33
C SER A 189 -17.83 -0.65 6.67
N GLY A 190 -17.14 -0.83 7.80
CA GLY A 190 -17.70 -0.73 9.17
C GLY A 190 -18.74 -1.79 9.59
N ARG A 191 -19.26 -2.55 8.63
CA ARG A 191 -20.38 -3.49 8.82
C ARG A 191 -19.93 -4.92 9.13
N SER A 192 -18.73 -5.29 8.72
CA SER A 192 -18.22 -6.65 8.89
C SER A 192 -17.46 -6.78 10.20
N GLN A 193 -17.80 -7.81 10.99
CA GLN A 193 -17.04 -8.19 12.18
C GLN A 193 -15.58 -8.53 11.82
N PHE A 194 -15.38 -9.27 10.73
CA PHE A 194 -14.05 -9.59 10.20
C PHE A 194 -13.23 -8.33 9.91
N ALA A 195 -13.84 -7.31 9.27
CA ALA A 195 -13.13 -6.06 8.99
C ALA A 195 -12.74 -5.30 10.26
N ARG A 196 -13.51 -5.42 11.35
CA ARG A 196 -13.15 -4.84 12.65
C ARG A 196 -11.97 -5.58 13.27
N GLU A 197 -12.02 -6.92 13.26
CA GLU A 197 -10.94 -7.77 13.80
C GLU A 197 -9.62 -7.50 13.06
N VAL A 198 -9.64 -7.44 11.73
CA VAL A 198 -8.44 -7.11 10.92
C VAL A 198 -7.90 -5.71 11.27
N VAL A 199 -8.76 -4.70 11.46
CA VAL A 199 -8.31 -3.35 11.83
C VAL A 199 -7.68 -3.33 13.21
N GLU A 200 -8.28 -4.00 14.19
CA GLU A 200 -7.70 -4.11 15.53
C GLU A 200 -6.36 -4.82 15.50
N GLU A 201 -6.22 -5.85 14.66
CA GLU A 201 -4.96 -6.56 14.50
C GLU A 201 -3.88 -5.68 13.86
N ILE A 202 -4.21 -4.94 12.79
CA ILE A 202 -3.30 -3.95 12.18
C ILE A 202 -2.85 -2.91 13.22
N ARG A 203 -3.78 -2.42 14.06
CA ARG A 203 -3.46 -1.42 15.09
C ARG A 203 -2.52 -1.95 16.16
N LYS A 204 -2.76 -3.16 16.67
CA LYS A 204 -1.89 -3.81 17.66
C LYS A 204 -0.46 -3.92 17.12
N HIS A 205 -0.29 -4.47 15.92
CA HIS A 205 1.02 -4.70 15.32
C HIS A 205 1.77 -3.41 15.03
N LEU A 206 1.07 -2.32 14.70
CA LEU A 206 1.71 -1.06 14.35
C LEU A 206 2.16 -0.23 15.55
N ALA A 207 1.87 -0.63 16.79
CA ALA A 207 2.38 0.02 18.01
C ALA A 207 2.28 1.57 17.98
N GLY A 208 1.18 2.12 17.46
CA GLY A 208 0.97 3.57 17.31
C GLY A 208 1.48 4.21 16.01
N ARG A 209 2.05 3.43 15.09
CA ARG A 209 2.38 3.81 13.70
C ARG A 209 1.17 3.67 12.76
N HIS A 210 0.02 4.16 13.20
CA HIS A 210 -1.19 4.22 12.40
C HIS A 210 -1.93 5.53 12.63
N PHE A 211 -2.80 5.90 11.69
CA PHE A 211 -3.76 6.97 11.89
C PHE A 211 -4.91 6.50 12.78
N ASN A 212 -5.47 7.40 13.58
CA ASN A 212 -6.73 7.17 14.26
C ASN A 212 -7.89 7.25 13.27
N THR A 213 -7.77 8.18 12.32
CA THR A 213 -8.71 8.34 11.21
C THR A 213 -8.72 7.11 10.32
N VAL A 214 -9.93 6.70 9.90
CA VAL A 214 -10.13 5.64 8.92
C VAL A 214 -10.89 6.22 7.72
N ILE A 215 -10.51 5.84 6.50
CA ILE A 215 -11.21 6.24 5.29
C ILE A 215 -12.24 5.18 4.95
N ARG A 216 -13.51 5.54 5.10
CA ARG A 216 -14.64 4.64 4.83
C ARG A 216 -14.82 4.44 3.33
N TYR A 217 -15.36 3.28 2.96
CA TYR A 217 -15.78 3.05 1.57
C TYR A 217 -16.86 4.08 1.19
N SER A 218 -16.61 4.85 0.13
CA SER A 218 -17.50 5.89 -0.34
C SER A 218 -17.59 5.87 -1.86
N VAL A 219 -18.80 5.64 -2.38
CA VAL A 219 -19.09 5.76 -3.82
C VAL A 219 -18.81 7.18 -4.31
N LYS A 220 -19.00 8.19 -3.45
CA LYS A 220 -18.74 9.60 -3.78
C LYS A 220 -17.27 9.88 -4.06
N LEU A 221 -16.33 9.14 -3.46
CA LEU A 221 -14.91 9.26 -3.79
C LEU A 221 -14.62 8.76 -5.21
N ALA A 222 -15.23 7.65 -5.63
CA ALA A 222 -15.08 7.13 -6.98
C ALA A 222 -15.74 8.05 -8.03
N GLU A 223 -16.92 8.58 -7.72
CA GLU A 223 -17.59 9.58 -8.57
C GLU A 223 -16.73 10.85 -8.70
N ALA A 224 -16.24 11.42 -7.60
CA ALA A 224 -15.38 12.61 -7.62
C ALA A 224 -14.13 12.41 -8.49
N ALA A 225 -13.45 11.26 -8.34
CA ALA A 225 -12.31 10.90 -9.17
C ALA A 225 -12.66 10.83 -10.67
N SER A 226 -13.83 10.28 -11.03
CA SER A 226 -14.28 10.23 -12.43
C SER A 226 -14.57 11.60 -13.04
N HIS A 227 -14.84 12.61 -12.20
CA HIS A 227 -14.99 14.01 -12.59
C HIS A 227 -13.67 14.79 -12.54
N GLY A 228 -12.57 14.18 -12.08
CA GLY A 228 -11.29 14.85 -11.87
C GLY A 228 -11.35 15.96 -10.85
N LEU A 229 -12.08 15.73 -9.77
CA LEU A 229 -12.20 16.66 -8.65
C LEU A 229 -11.82 15.95 -7.36
N PRO A 230 -11.09 16.61 -6.45
CA PRO A 230 -11.05 16.20 -5.05
C PRO A 230 -12.46 16.15 -4.47
N ILE A 231 -12.69 15.31 -3.46
CA ILE A 231 -14.01 15.17 -2.81
C ILE A 231 -14.52 16.49 -2.25
N ALA A 232 -13.61 17.35 -1.80
CA ALA A 232 -13.94 18.68 -1.32
C ALA A 232 -14.53 19.59 -2.40
N GLY A 233 -14.15 19.41 -3.67
CA GLY A 233 -14.76 20.11 -4.80
C GLY A 233 -16.02 19.43 -5.36
N TYR A 234 -16.35 18.21 -4.91
CA TYR A 234 -17.43 17.40 -5.44
C TYR A 234 -18.64 17.26 -4.49
N CYS A 235 -18.41 16.91 -3.22
CA CYS A 235 -19.48 16.65 -2.27
C CYS A 235 -19.08 16.96 -0.82
N HIS A 236 -19.55 18.10 -0.29
CA HIS A 236 -19.29 18.54 1.09
C HIS A 236 -20.05 17.75 2.18
N ARG A 237 -21.09 17.00 1.80
CA ARG A 237 -21.95 16.25 2.73
C ARG A 237 -21.88 14.76 2.43
N CYS A 238 -20.70 14.18 2.60
CA CYS A 238 -20.50 12.74 2.46
C CYS A 238 -19.41 12.24 3.41
N THR A 239 -19.40 10.93 3.65
CA THR A 239 -18.42 10.29 4.52
C THR A 239 -16.98 10.50 4.06
N GLY A 240 -16.74 10.48 2.74
CA GLY A 240 -15.40 10.71 2.19
C GLY A 240 -14.88 12.14 2.47
N PHE A 241 -15.77 13.14 2.54
CA PHE A 241 -15.40 14.49 2.91
C PHE A 241 -14.99 14.53 4.39
N GLU A 242 -15.85 14.03 5.28
CA GLU A 242 -15.60 13.97 6.73
C GLU A 242 -14.30 13.23 7.04
N ASP A 243 -14.05 12.10 6.37
CA ASP A 243 -12.90 11.24 6.65
C ASP A 243 -11.57 11.91 6.22
N TYR A 244 -11.53 12.58 5.07
CA TYR A 244 -10.33 13.27 4.61
C TYR A 244 -10.09 14.62 5.31
N GLU A 245 -11.16 15.31 5.73
CA GLU A 245 -11.07 16.47 6.62
C GLU A 245 -10.43 16.08 7.95
N ALA A 246 -10.91 15.00 8.57
CA ALA A 246 -10.34 14.45 9.80
C ALA A 246 -8.89 14.01 9.61
N LEU A 247 -8.55 13.36 8.49
CA LEU A 247 -7.19 12.93 8.21
C LEU A 247 -6.24 14.11 8.07
N ALA A 248 -6.64 15.18 7.36
CA ALA A 248 -5.83 16.37 7.21
C ALA A 248 -5.59 17.07 8.54
N ALA A 249 -6.62 17.19 9.38
CA ALA A 249 -6.49 17.72 10.73
C ALA A 249 -5.53 16.87 11.59
N GLU A 250 -5.62 15.55 11.51
CA GLU A 250 -4.72 14.63 12.21
C GLU A 250 -3.27 14.82 11.73
N VAL A 251 -3.05 14.87 10.41
CA VAL A 251 -1.72 15.12 9.82
C VAL A 251 -1.16 16.44 10.34
N LEU A 252 -1.90 17.54 10.31
CA LEU A 252 -1.44 18.87 10.77
C LEU A 252 -1.03 18.90 12.25
N GLN A 253 -1.65 18.06 13.09
CA GLN A 253 -1.34 17.98 14.52
C GLN A 253 -0.19 17.02 14.85
N MET A 254 0.23 16.18 13.90
CA MET A 254 1.30 15.21 14.12
C MET A 254 2.67 15.89 14.15
N GLU A 255 3.44 15.57 15.20
CA GLU A 255 4.90 15.70 15.18
C GLU A 255 5.55 14.56 14.36
N PRO A 256 6.79 14.75 13.85
CA PRO A 256 7.51 13.72 13.11
C PRO A 256 7.62 12.43 13.95
N ALA A 257 7.17 11.29 13.41
CA ALA A 257 7.25 10.01 14.13
C ALA A 257 8.72 9.57 14.31
N PRO A 258 9.05 8.81 15.37
CA PRO A 258 10.35 8.17 15.50
C PRO A 258 10.60 7.17 14.35
N SER A 259 11.86 7.03 13.95
CA SER A 259 12.33 6.22 12.81
C SER A 259 12.00 4.73 12.94
N LEU A 260 11.95 4.01 11.80
CA LEU A 260 11.69 2.57 11.71
C LEU A 260 12.69 1.69 12.46
N SER A 261 13.93 2.16 12.63
CA SER A 261 15.09 1.44 13.15
C SER A 261 14.93 0.81 14.54
N ASP A 262 13.94 1.25 15.33
CA ASP A 262 13.70 0.76 16.69
C ASP A 262 12.81 -0.50 16.77
N THR A 263 12.23 -1.03 15.66
CA THR A 263 11.07 -1.96 15.81
C THR A 263 10.94 -3.06 14.76
N VAL A 264 11.84 -3.14 13.78
CA VAL A 264 11.83 -4.21 12.75
C VAL A 264 11.99 -5.60 13.37
N SER A 265 12.58 -5.68 14.57
CA SER A 265 12.69 -6.90 15.35
C SER A 265 11.35 -7.51 15.74
N ASP A 266 10.32 -6.70 15.94
CA ASP A 266 9.04 -7.15 16.52
C ASP A 266 8.08 -7.63 15.42
N PHE A 267 8.08 -6.97 14.26
CA PHE A 267 7.29 -7.37 13.08
C PHE A 267 7.70 -8.72 12.49
N ALA A 268 8.99 -9.06 12.54
CA ALA A 268 9.49 -10.36 12.07
C ALA A 268 9.26 -11.48 13.09
N CYS A 269 9.04 -11.15 14.37
CA CYS A 269 8.92 -12.12 15.46
C CYS A 269 7.44 -12.50 15.74
N GLU A 270 6.49 -11.58 15.56
CA GLU A 270 5.06 -11.81 15.80
C GLU A 270 4.28 -12.34 14.57
N GLN A 271 4.97 -12.61 13.46
CA GLN A 271 4.42 -13.38 12.34
C GLN A 271 3.95 -14.80 12.74
N GLY A 272 4.35 -15.29 13.92
CA GLY A 272 4.05 -16.63 14.43
C GLY A 272 2.57 -17.00 14.49
N ASP A 273 1.66 -16.11 14.91
CA ASP A 273 0.30 -16.55 15.27
C ASP A 273 -0.65 -16.83 14.09
N PHE A 274 -0.32 -16.40 12.87
CA PHE A 274 -0.99 -16.84 11.62
C PHE A 274 -0.14 -17.83 10.79
N LEU A 275 1.13 -18.02 11.16
CA LEU A 275 2.04 -19.01 10.59
C LEU A 275 2.14 -20.27 11.45
N HIS A 276 1.40 -20.34 12.55
CA HIS A 276 1.20 -21.60 13.25
C HIS A 276 0.16 -22.42 12.47
N PRO A 277 0.50 -23.66 12.06
CA PRO A 277 -0.51 -24.55 11.52
C PRO A 277 -1.66 -24.61 12.53
N SER A 278 -2.90 -24.55 12.04
CA SER A 278 -4.12 -24.62 12.84
C SER A 278 -5.09 -25.63 12.23
N ALA A 279 -6.01 -26.16 13.03
CA ALA A 279 -7.15 -26.90 12.49
C ALA A 279 -7.90 -26.04 11.45
N PRO A 280 -8.63 -26.65 10.49
CA PRO A 280 -9.30 -25.93 9.43
C PRO A 280 -10.20 -24.82 9.96
N MET A 281 -10.03 -23.61 9.42
CA MET A 281 -10.73 -22.42 9.89
C MET A 281 -11.67 -21.88 8.81
N MET A 282 -12.90 -21.56 9.19
CA MET A 282 -13.85 -20.92 8.28
C MET A 282 -13.51 -19.43 8.09
N THR A 283 -13.41 -19.01 6.84
CA THR A 283 -13.23 -17.60 6.45
C THR A 283 -14.31 -17.22 5.41
N PRO A 284 -14.51 -15.92 5.12
CA PRO A 284 -15.44 -15.48 4.08
C PRO A 284 -15.12 -16.03 2.68
N ASP A 285 -13.85 -16.35 2.42
CA ASP A 285 -13.38 -16.84 1.11
C ASP A 285 -13.42 -18.37 0.97
N GLY A 286 -13.67 -19.08 2.08
CA GLY A 286 -13.73 -20.53 2.16
C GLY A 286 -13.13 -21.08 3.46
N VAL A 287 -12.95 -22.39 3.52
CA VAL A 287 -12.25 -23.07 4.61
C VAL A 287 -10.76 -23.03 4.31
N VAL A 288 -9.98 -22.46 5.23
CA VAL A 288 -8.53 -22.42 5.18
C VAL A 288 -7.97 -23.71 5.77
N PHE A 289 -7.11 -24.37 5.02
CA PHE A 289 -6.32 -25.51 5.44
C PHE A 289 -4.86 -25.08 5.53
N ALA A 290 -4.21 -25.40 6.64
CA ALA A 290 -2.82 -25.05 6.89
C ALA A 290 -2.06 -26.25 7.49
N LEU A 291 -0.88 -26.55 6.96
CA LEU A 291 -0.04 -27.64 7.43
C LEU A 291 1.43 -27.25 7.42
N GLU A 292 2.12 -27.43 8.54
CA GLU A 292 3.58 -27.32 8.59
C GLU A 292 4.22 -28.59 8.05
N ALA A 293 4.98 -28.46 6.96
CA ALA A 293 5.64 -29.58 6.29
C ALA A 293 7.02 -29.14 5.76
N PRO A 294 8.03 -29.02 6.65
CA PRO A 294 9.35 -28.55 6.28
C PRO A 294 10.05 -29.57 5.38
N GLY A 295 10.56 -29.11 4.23
CA GLY A 295 11.26 -29.96 3.26
C GLY A 295 10.35 -30.75 2.31
N ALA A 296 9.03 -30.62 2.43
CA ALA A 296 8.10 -31.18 1.46
C ALA A 296 8.31 -30.52 0.09
N ARG A 297 8.26 -31.31 -0.99
CA ARG A 297 8.26 -30.77 -2.36
C ARG A 297 6.87 -30.46 -2.85
N ARG A 298 5.88 -31.21 -2.33
CA ARG A 298 4.48 -31.09 -2.73
C ARG A 298 3.58 -31.45 -1.56
N VAL A 299 2.61 -30.58 -1.27
CA VAL A 299 1.52 -30.87 -0.32
C VAL A 299 0.19 -30.72 -1.04
N GLN A 300 -0.65 -31.74 -0.94
CA GLN A 300 -1.98 -31.77 -1.56
C GLN A 300 -3.05 -32.06 -0.51
N LEU A 301 -4.24 -31.53 -0.75
CA LEU A 301 -5.41 -31.74 0.08
C LEU A 301 -6.39 -32.69 -0.62
N VAL A 302 -6.79 -33.76 0.06
CA VAL A 302 -7.80 -34.72 -0.46
C VAL A 302 -8.94 -34.85 0.53
N GLY A 303 -10.16 -35.03 0.05
CA GLY A 303 -11.31 -35.20 0.91
C GLY A 303 -12.60 -35.50 0.17
N ASP A 304 -13.72 -35.54 0.91
CA ASP A 304 -15.03 -35.84 0.34
C ASP A 304 -15.44 -34.82 -0.74
N PHE A 305 -14.97 -33.58 -0.64
CA PHE A 305 -15.27 -32.49 -1.57
C PHE A 305 -14.60 -32.60 -2.94
N ASN A 306 -13.57 -33.44 -3.09
CA ASN A 306 -12.89 -33.68 -4.36
C ASN A 306 -12.85 -35.16 -4.74
N GLY A 307 -13.70 -35.99 -4.11
CA GLY A 307 -13.74 -37.43 -4.36
C GLY A 307 -12.42 -38.13 -4.05
N TRP A 308 -11.62 -37.61 -3.12
CA TRP A 308 -10.30 -38.13 -2.74
C TRP A 308 -9.28 -38.15 -3.90
N MET A 309 -9.45 -37.28 -4.90
CA MET A 309 -8.55 -37.15 -6.04
C MET A 309 -7.38 -36.20 -5.74
N LEU A 310 -6.20 -36.49 -6.30
CA LEU A 310 -4.98 -35.69 -6.12
C LEU A 310 -4.91 -34.46 -7.04
N ASP A 311 -5.61 -34.47 -8.17
CA ASP A 311 -5.51 -33.42 -9.17
C ASP A 311 -6.17 -32.12 -8.72
N GLY A 312 -5.47 -30.99 -8.93
CA GLY A 312 -6.00 -29.64 -8.74
C GLY A 312 -6.12 -29.13 -7.30
N ASN A 313 -5.60 -29.85 -6.29
CA ASN A 313 -5.75 -29.52 -4.87
C ASN A 313 -4.40 -29.33 -4.15
N GLU A 314 -3.46 -28.71 -4.83
CA GLU A 314 -2.12 -28.42 -4.29
C GLU A 314 -2.17 -27.20 -3.37
N LEU A 315 -1.57 -27.33 -2.19
CA LEU A 315 -1.41 -26.21 -1.27
C LEU A 315 -0.29 -25.30 -1.78
N THR A 316 -0.40 -24.01 -1.50
CA THR A 316 0.64 -23.02 -1.80
C THR A 316 1.59 -22.88 -0.61
N PRO A 317 2.92 -23.02 -0.81
CA PRO A 317 3.88 -22.85 0.27
C PRO A 317 4.03 -21.38 0.67
N VAL A 318 4.03 -21.12 1.98
CA VAL A 318 4.29 -19.83 2.63
C VAL A 318 5.25 -20.09 3.81
N GLY A 319 6.55 -19.97 3.56
CA GLY A 319 7.58 -20.32 4.54
C GLY A 319 7.66 -21.85 4.75
N MET A 320 7.51 -22.31 5.99
CA MET A 320 7.45 -23.74 6.35
C MET A 320 6.03 -24.34 6.31
N VAL A 321 5.03 -23.48 6.07
CA VAL A 321 3.60 -23.86 6.11
C VAL A 321 3.02 -23.87 4.70
N TRP A 322 2.20 -24.87 4.43
CA TRP A 322 1.46 -25.05 3.21
C TRP A 322 0.01 -24.66 3.45
N THR A 323 -0.59 -23.86 2.56
CA THR A 323 -1.96 -23.34 2.73
C THR A 323 -2.85 -23.52 1.51
N SER A 324 -4.15 -23.72 1.72
CA SER A 324 -5.16 -23.69 0.66
C SER A 324 -6.51 -23.19 1.19
N VAL A 325 -7.29 -22.54 0.33
CA VAL A 325 -8.62 -22.05 0.65
C VAL A 325 -9.64 -22.75 -0.24
N LEU A 326 -10.56 -23.50 0.36
CA LEU A 326 -11.61 -24.22 -0.35
C LEU A 326 -12.99 -23.65 -0.08
N LYS A 327 -13.73 -23.35 -1.13
CA LYS A 327 -15.16 -23.00 -1.03
C LYS A 327 -15.98 -24.26 -0.85
N LEU A 328 -16.24 -24.62 0.40
CA LEU A 328 -17.08 -25.76 0.76
C LEU A 328 -18.47 -25.28 1.14
N PRO A 329 -19.55 -25.88 0.59
CA PRO A 329 -20.89 -25.72 1.14
C PRO A 329 -20.92 -26.08 2.63
N PRO A 330 -21.90 -25.58 3.40
CA PRO A 330 -22.06 -25.99 4.79
C PRO A 330 -22.23 -27.52 4.91
N GLY A 331 -21.38 -28.17 5.71
CA GLY A 331 -21.40 -29.61 5.86
C GLY A 331 -20.24 -30.14 6.69
N ARG A 332 -20.26 -31.45 6.96
CA ARG A 332 -19.12 -32.17 7.53
C ARG A 332 -18.37 -32.86 6.40
N TYR A 333 -17.05 -32.67 6.36
CA TYR A 333 -16.18 -33.20 5.33
C TYR A 333 -15.03 -33.95 5.98
N ARG A 334 -14.71 -35.13 5.45
CA ARG A 334 -13.46 -35.80 5.77
C ARG A 334 -12.38 -35.33 4.81
N TYR A 335 -11.17 -35.19 5.33
CA TYR A 335 -10.01 -34.79 4.55
C TYR A 335 -8.73 -35.44 5.08
N ARG A 336 -7.69 -35.44 4.26
CA ARG A 336 -6.30 -35.78 4.61
C ARG A 336 -5.34 -34.92 3.80
N TYR A 337 -4.14 -34.76 4.33
CA TYR A 337 -3.04 -34.19 3.57
C TYR A 337 -2.26 -35.31 2.86
N VAL A 338 -1.64 -34.98 1.74
CA VAL A 338 -0.72 -35.84 1.00
C VAL A 338 0.58 -35.08 0.83
N ILE A 339 1.61 -35.48 1.57
CA ILE A 339 2.94 -34.88 1.56
C ILE A 339 3.84 -35.82 0.74
N ASP A 340 4.34 -35.35 -0.40
CA ASP A 340 5.23 -36.10 -1.29
C ASP A 340 4.73 -37.54 -1.60
N GLY A 341 3.42 -37.69 -1.78
CA GLY A 341 2.74 -38.95 -2.07
C GLY A 341 2.33 -39.78 -0.84
N THR A 342 2.70 -39.37 0.37
CA THR A 342 2.34 -40.05 1.62
C THR A 342 1.13 -39.38 2.27
N ARG A 343 0.09 -40.16 2.58
CA ARG A 343 -1.11 -39.67 3.27
C ARG A 343 -0.83 -39.46 4.76
N CYS A 344 -1.17 -38.28 5.28
CA CYS A 344 -1.13 -37.97 6.70
C CYS A 344 -2.47 -37.39 7.18
N SER A 345 -2.82 -37.70 8.43
CA SER A 345 -3.90 -37.02 9.15
C SER A 345 -3.47 -35.62 9.54
N ASP A 346 -4.42 -34.71 9.69
CA ASP A 346 -4.16 -33.40 10.27
C ASP A 346 -3.81 -33.56 11.75
N PRO A 347 -2.58 -33.21 12.18
CA PRO A 347 -2.16 -33.37 13.57
C PRO A 347 -2.86 -32.39 14.53
N LEU A 348 -3.55 -31.37 14.01
CA LEU A 348 -4.15 -30.29 14.78
C LEU A 348 -5.68 -30.37 14.83
N ASN A 349 -6.27 -31.22 13.99
CA ASN A 349 -7.69 -31.49 14.06
C ASN A 349 -8.01 -32.42 15.23
N ARG A 350 -8.85 -31.96 16.15
CA ARG A 350 -9.26 -32.73 17.34
C ARG A 350 -10.31 -33.80 17.03
N GLU A 351 -11.01 -33.68 15.91
CA GLU A 351 -12.01 -34.64 15.45
C GLU A 351 -11.38 -35.60 14.43
N VAL A 352 -10.78 -36.68 14.93
CA VAL A 352 -10.13 -37.73 14.13
C VAL A 352 -10.98 -39.00 14.20
N GLU A 353 -11.40 -39.54 13.06
CA GLU A 353 -12.01 -40.89 13.03
C GLU A 353 -10.97 -41.94 13.46
N ALA A 354 -11.38 -42.88 14.29
CA ALA A 354 -10.52 -44.01 14.66
C ALA A 354 -10.09 -44.77 13.40
N SER A 355 -8.79 -45.03 13.30
CA SER A 355 -8.11 -45.65 12.15
C SER A 355 -8.64 -47.03 11.77
#